data_AF-A0A645GFV7-F1
#
_entry.id   AF-A0A645GFV7-F1
#
_cell.length_a   1.000
_cell.length_b   1.000
_cell.length_c   1.000
_cell.angle_alpha   90.00
_cell.angle_beta   90.00
_cell.angle_gamma   90.00
#
_symmetry.space_group_name_H-M   'P 1'
#
loop_
_entity.id
_entity.type
_entity.pdbx_description
1 polymer ?
#
loop_
_entity_poly.entity_id
_entity_poly.type
_entity_poly.pdbx_seq_one_letter_code
_entity_poly.pdbx_strand_id
1 'polypeptide(L)' 'MAVVGYGKAEKRQVMDMTRRLLNLKAVPRPDDAADALALALCHARSFTSQLPQLNNVKETV' A
#
# COMPACT_ATOMS: atom_id res chain seq x y z
N MET A 1 -6.07 0.02 1.82
CA MET A 1 -5.41 -0.63 0.67
C MET A 1 -4.19 -1.40 1.16
N ALA A 2 -3.96 -2.63 0.69
CA ALA A 2 -2.79 -3.41 1.06
C ALA A 2 -1.74 -3.34 -0.06
N VAL A 3 -0.47 -3.06 0.26
CA VAL A 3 0.66 -2.95 -0.70
C VAL A 3 0.85 -4.25 -1.52
N VAL A 4 0.38 -5.37 -0.98
CA VAL A 4 0.61 -6.75 -1.40
C VAL A 4 -0.73 -7.47 -1.68
N GLY A 5 -1.86 -6.77 -1.57
CA GLY A 5 -3.19 -7.29 -1.89
C GLY A 5 -3.87 -8.16 -0.81
N TYR A 6 -3.15 -8.58 0.24
CA TYR A 6 -3.72 -9.32 1.37
C TYR A 6 -3.05 -8.92 2.70
N GLY A 7 -3.82 -8.99 3.80
CA GLY A 7 -3.40 -8.49 5.12
C GLY A 7 -2.36 -9.33 5.88
N LYS A 8 -1.96 -10.49 5.34
CA LYS A 8 -1.01 -11.44 5.95
C LYS A 8 0.36 -11.48 5.27
N ALA A 9 0.67 -10.49 4.44
CA ALA A 9 1.91 -10.51 3.70
C ALA A 9 3.13 -10.33 4.60
N GLU A 10 4.19 -11.07 4.31
CA GLU A 10 5.44 -10.96 5.05
C GLU A 10 6.14 -9.62 4.76
N LYS A 11 6.92 -9.14 5.74
CA LYS A 11 7.73 -7.91 5.59
C LYS A 11 8.58 -7.92 4.31
N ARG A 12 9.21 -9.05 3.98
CA ARG A 12 9.96 -9.22 2.72
C ARG A 12 9.12 -9.01 1.48
N GLN A 13 7.87 -9.46 1.47
CA GLN A 13 6.97 -9.28 0.33
C GLN A 13 6.53 -7.83 0.19
N VAL A 14 6.29 -7.14 1.31
CA VAL A 14 6.01 -5.70 1.32
C VAL A 14 7.20 -4.93 0.77
N MET A 15 8.42 -5.25 1.23
CA MET A 15 9.66 -4.60 0.77
C MET A 15 9.92 -4.84 -0.72
N ASP A 16 9.73 -6.07 -1.22
CA ASP A 16 9.91 -6.39 -2.64
C ASP A 16 8.86 -5.69 -3.51
N MET A 17 7.60 -5.62 -3.05
CA MET A 17 6.56 -4.87 -3.75
C MET A 17 6.83 -3.38 -3.75
N THR A 18 7.22 -2.78 -2.62
CA THR A 18 7.59 -1.36 -2.55
C THR A 18 8.74 -1.04 -3.49
N ARG A 19 9.75 -1.93 -3.58
CA ARG A 19 10.84 -1.81 -4.55
C ARG A 19 10.31 -1.80 -5.99
N ARG A 20 9.46 -2.76 -6.35
CA ARG A 20 8.89 -2.88 -7.71
C ARG A 20 8.02 -1.67 -8.06
N LEU A 21 7.17 -1.23 -7.13
CA LEU A 21 6.23 -0.12 -7.30
C LEU A 21 6.95 1.23 -7.44
N LEU A 22 8.12 1.38 -6.83
CA LEU A 22 8.96 2.58 -6.90
C LEU A 22 10.15 2.43 -7.87
N ASN A 23 10.22 1.33 -8.64
CA ASN A 23 11.30 1.04 -9.58
C ASN A 23 12.73 1.14 -8.98
N LEU A 24 12.89 0.77 -7.70
CA LEU A 24 14.16 0.86 -6.99
C LEU A 24 15.14 -0.25 -7.45
N LYS A 25 16.42 0.12 -7.67
CA LYS A 25 17.48 -0.81 -8.10
C LYS A 25 17.80 -1.91 -7.07
N ALA A 26 17.57 -1.64 -5.80
CA ALA A 26 17.79 -2.59 -4.70
C ALA A 26 16.64 -2.49 -3.70
N VAL A 27 16.49 -3.53 -2.87
CA VAL A 27 15.54 -3.49 -1.76
C VAL A 27 15.99 -2.37 -0.81
N PRO A 28 15.10 -1.41 -0.46
CA PRO A 28 15.45 -0.33 0.44
C PRO A 28 15.91 -0.91 1.78
N ARG A 29 17.16 -0.61 2.15
CA ARG A 29 17.69 -0.79 3.50
C ARG A 29 17.97 0.61 4.06
N PRO A 30 17.74 0.85 5.36
CA PRO A 30 17.25 -0.06 6.40
C PRO A 30 15.75 -0.38 6.26
N ASP A 31 15.27 -1.44 6.94
CA ASP A 31 13.85 -1.85 6.96
C ASP A 31 12.90 -0.67 7.25
N ASP A 32 13.32 0.29 8.08
CA ASP A 32 12.55 1.49 8.42
C ASP A 32 12.23 2.37 7.20
N ALA A 33 13.14 2.44 6.22
CA ALA A 33 12.91 3.19 4.99
C ALA A 33 11.85 2.52 4.11
N ALA A 34 11.78 1.19 4.13
CA ALA A 34 10.75 0.45 3.39
C ALA A 34 9.36 0.67 3.99
N ASP A 35 9.25 0.72 5.33
CA ASP A 35 8.00 0.99 6.04
C ASP A 35 7.52 2.43 5.79
N ALA A 36 8.43 3.42 5.81
CA ALA A 36 8.10 4.80 5.47
C ALA A 36 7.59 4.95 4.03
N LEU A 37 8.25 4.27 3.07
CA LEU A 37 7.82 4.26 1.67
C LEU A 37 6.48 3.52 1.47
N ALA A 38 6.26 2.42 2.18
CA ALA A 38 5.00 1.69 2.14
C ALA A 38 3.83 2.53 2.69
N LEU A 39 4.05 3.27 3.78
CA LEU A 39 3.09 4.24 4.34
C LEU A 39 2.82 5.38 3.37
N ALA A 40 3.86 5.99 2.80
CA ALA A 40 3.72 7.06 1.81
C ALA A 40 2.95 6.59 0.58
N LEU A 41 3.23 5.38 0.10
CA LEU A 41 2.53 4.76 -1.03
C LEU A 41 1.08 4.43 -0.67
N CYS A 42 0.82 3.89 0.52
CA CYS A 42 -0.54 3.64 1.01
C CYS A 42 -1.34 4.94 1.12
N HIS A 43 -0.75 6.01 1.63
CA HIS A 43 -1.37 7.32 1.76
C HIS A 43 -1.62 7.97 0.38
N ALA A 44 -0.60 8.03 -0.47
CA ALA A 44 -0.73 8.55 -1.83
C ALA A 44 -1.76 7.76 -2.64
N ARG A 45 -1.75 6.43 -2.54
CA ARG A 45 -2.75 5.57 -3.19
C ARG A 45 -4.13 5.74 -2.56
N SER A 46 -4.27 5.91 -1.25
CA SER A 46 -5.59 6.15 -0.63
C SER A 46 -6.16 7.52 -0.98
N PHE A 47 -5.30 8.54 -1.12
CA PHE A 47 -5.68 9.88 -1.55
C PHE A 47 -6.02 9.94 -3.05
N THR A 48 -5.24 9.25 -3.89
CA THR A 48 -5.48 9.16 -5.35
C THR A 48 -6.48 8.09 -5.73
N SER A 49 -6.81 7.16 -4.83
CA SER A 49 -7.81 6.12 -5.03
C SER A 49 -9.17 6.79 -5.06
N GLN A 50 -9.56 7.21 -6.25
CA GLN A 50 -10.94 7.39 -6.69
C GLN A 50 -11.66 6.03 -6.76
N LEU A 51 -11.43 5.13 -5.80
CA LEU A 51 -12.42 4.11 -5.53
C LEU A 51 -13.70 4.90 -5.28
N PRO A 52 -14.77 4.69 -6.08
CA PRO A 52 -16.04 5.33 -5.80
C PRO A 52 -16.32 5.01 -4.34
N GLN A 53 -16.33 6.03 -3.48
CA GLN A 53 -16.81 5.91 -2.14
C GLN A 53 -18.25 5.42 -2.34
N LEU A 54 -18.46 4.11 -2.22
CA LEU A 54 -19.77 3.48 -2.21
C LEU A 54 -20.45 3.88 -0.88
N ASN A 55 -20.58 5.19 -0.65
CA ASN A 55 -21.39 5.81 0.40
C ASN A 55 -22.87 5.81 -0.04
N ASN A 56 -23.32 4.71 -0.63
CA ASN A 56 -24.71 4.47 -0.95
C ASN A 56 -25.16 3.09 -0.43
N VAL A 57 -24.62 2.67 0.71
CA VAL A 57 -25.38 1.79 1.60
C VAL A 57 -26.47 2.68 2.19
N LYS A 58 -27.56 2.85 1.43
CA LYS A 58 -28.83 3.27 1.99
C LYS A 58 -29.10 2.30 3.11
N GLU A 59 -29.29 2.82 4.32
CA GLU A 59 -29.90 2.11 5.43
C GLU A 59 -31.16 1.41 4.90
N THR A 60 -31.05 0.12 4.62
CA THR A 60 -32.18 -0.72 4.28
C THR A 60 -32.81 -1.17 5.58
N VAL A 61 -33.95 -0.53 5.89
CA VAL A 61 -35.08 -0.92 6.75
C VAL A 61 -34.79 -1.38 8.19
#